data_AF-A0A0M3JBD5-F1
#
_entry.id   AF-A0A0M3JBD5-F1
#
_cell.length_a   1.000
_cell.length_b   1.000
_cell.length_c   1.000
_cell.angle_alpha   90.00
_cell.angle_beta   90.00
_cell.angle_gamma   90.00
#
_symmetry.space_group_name_H-M   'P 1'
#
loop_
_entity.id
_entity.type
_entity.pdbx_description
1 polymer ?
#
loop_
_entity_poly.entity_id
_entity_poly.type
_entity_poly.pdbx_seq_one_letter_code
_entity_poly.pdbx_strand_id
1 'polypeptide(L)' 'LRVAQRLQAGTVFINTYQKTDVASPFGGFKQSGFGKDLGAEALNEYLHTKTITIEY' A
#
# COMPACT_ATOMS: atom_id res chain seq x y z
N LEU A 1 -0.45 -7.33 -19.26
CA LEU A 1 0.08 -7.27 -17.87
C LEU A 1 1.52 -7.81 -17.70
N ARG A 2 2.12 -8.53 -18.66
CA ARG A 2 3.47 -9.13 -18.55
C ARG A 2 4.56 -8.18 -18.02
N VAL A 3 4.60 -6.94 -18.48
CA VAL A 3 5.62 -5.95 -18.04
C VAL A 3 5.31 -5.49 -16.62
N ALA A 4 4.06 -5.10 -16.33
CA ALA A 4 3.64 -4.67 -14.99
C ALA A 4 3.94 -5.71 -13.91
N GLN A 5 3.74 -7.00 -14.20
CA GLN A 5 4.04 -8.10 -13.27
C GLN A 5 5.54 -8.30 -13.00
N ARG A 6 6.43 -7.84 -13.89
CA ARG A 6 7.89 -7.98 -13.74
C ARG A 6 8.52 -6.76 -13.06
N LEU A 7 7.81 -5.65 -12.95
CA LEU A 7 8.32 -4.45 -12.32
C LEU A 7 8.36 -4.63 -10.80
N GLN A 8 9.52 -4.37 -10.21
CA GLN A 8 9.71 -4.37 -8.76
C GLN A 8 9.48 -2.96 -8.23
N ALA A 9 8.23 -2.51 -8.27
CA ALA A 9 7.77 -1.18 -7.88
C ALA A 9 6.45 -1.28 -7.10
N GLY A 10 6.16 -0.27 -6.28
CA GLY A 10 4.94 -0.25 -5.46
C GLY A 10 3.67 0.21 -6.18
N THR A 11 3.81 0.88 -7.32
CA THR A 11 2.70 1.29 -8.19
C THR A 11 3.16 1.21 -9.64
N VAL A 12 2.29 0.69 -10.52
CA VAL A 12 2.53 0.65 -11.97
C VAL A 12 1.36 1.31 -12.69
N PHE A 13 1.63 2.37 -13.44
CA PHE A 13 0.65 3.00 -14.32
C PHE A 13 0.73 2.39 -15.72
N ILE A 14 -0.42 2.13 -16.35
CA ILE A 14 -0.51 1.60 -17.72
C ILE A 14 -1.22 2.63 -18.58
N ASN A 15 -0.56 3.10 -19.65
CA ASN A 15 -1.06 4.13 -20.58
C ASN A 15 -1.49 5.45 -19.90
N THR A 16 -0.96 5.73 -18.71
CA THR A 16 -1.12 6.98 -17.98
C THR A 16 0.09 7.18 -17.07
N TYR A 17 0.21 8.35 -16.46
CA TYR A 17 1.25 8.65 -15.48
C TYR A 17 0.74 9.68 -14.48
N GLN A 18 1.23 9.64 -13.23
CA GLN A 18 0.79 10.51 -12.11
C GLN A 18 -0.70 10.41 -11.75
N LYS A 19 -1.40 9.37 -12.21
CA LYS A 19 -2.81 9.15 -11.86
C LYS A 19 -2.93 8.52 -10.46
N THR A 20 -2.63 9.29 -9.43
CA THR A 20 -2.87 8.89 -8.04
C THR A 20 -4.33 9.12 -7.65
N ASP A 21 -4.77 8.43 -6.61
CA ASP A 21 -6.11 8.55 -6.04
C ASP A 21 -6.04 8.35 -4.53
N VAL A 22 -6.84 9.09 -3.76
CA VAL A 22 -6.83 9.02 -2.30
C VAL A 22 -7.27 7.67 -1.75
N ALA A 23 -8.04 6.89 -2.52
CA ALA A 23 -8.45 5.54 -2.17
C ALA A 23 -7.48 4.45 -2.66
N SER A 24 -6.49 4.79 -3.49
CA SER A 24 -5.50 3.84 -3.99
C SER A 24 -4.21 3.91 -3.15
N PRO A 25 -3.77 2.82 -2.51
CA PRO A 25 -2.56 2.84 -1.69
C PRO A 25 -1.31 3.15 -2.52
N PHE A 26 -0.43 3.99 -1.99
CA PHE A 26 0.82 4.40 -2.61
C PHE A 26 1.99 4.17 -1.64
N GLY A 27 3.07 3.57 -2.11
CA GLY A 27 4.26 3.39 -1.28
C GLY A 27 5.31 2.55 -1.98
N GLY A 28 6.57 2.72 -1.58
CA GLY A 28 7.75 2.24 -2.31
C GLY A 28 8.04 0.75 -2.22
N PHE A 29 9.15 0.36 -2.86
CA PHE A 29 9.76 -0.96 -2.70
C PHE A 29 11.29 -0.80 -2.64
N LYS A 30 12.00 -1.70 -1.94
CA LYS A 30 13.46 -1.66 -1.74
C LYS A 30 13.93 -0.38 -1.04
N GLN A 31 14.93 0.31 -1.62
CA GLN A 31 15.51 1.53 -1.04
C GLN A 31 14.55 2.73 -1.03
N SER A 32 13.41 2.63 -1.72
CA SER A 32 12.35 3.64 -1.64
C SER A 32 11.55 3.58 -0.33
N GLY A 33 11.86 2.63 0.57
CA GLY A 33 11.20 2.48 1.86
C GLY A 33 10.05 1.47 1.86
N PHE A 34 9.28 1.49 2.95
CA PHE A 34 8.15 0.60 3.25
C PHE A 34 6.99 1.41 3.86
N GLY A 35 5.85 0.76 4.03
CA GLY A 35 4.59 1.42 4.42
C GLY A 35 3.79 1.91 3.22
N LYS A 36 2.53 2.28 3.46
CA LYS A 36 1.62 2.85 2.46
C LYS A 36 1.03 4.15 2.98
N ASP A 37 1.03 5.15 2.12
CA ASP A 37 0.16 6.32 2.22
C ASP A 37 -1.09 6.09 1.37
N LEU A 38 -2.20 6.75 1.72
CA LEU A 38 -3.49 6.64 1.03
C LEU A 38 -4.10 5.22 1.08
N GLY A 39 -5.32 5.09 0.57
CA GLY A 39 -6.06 3.83 0.63
C GLY A 39 -6.40 3.39 2.06
N ALA A 40 -7.00 2.21 2.17
CA ALA A 40 -7.32 1.64 3.48
C ALA A 40 -6.06 1.12 4.19
N GLU A 41 -5.05 0.72 3.41
CA GLU A 41 -3.80 0.15 3.89
C GLU A 41 -3.00 1.13 4.73
N ALA A 42 -3.07 2.43 4.44
CA ALA A 42 -2.40 3.46 5.25
C ALA A 42 -2.89 3.50 6.70
N LEU A 43 -4.15 3.11 6.97
CA LEU A 43 -4.67 3.09 8.34
C LEU A 43 -3.88 2.13 9.24
N ASN A 44 -3.31 1.06 8.67
CA ASN A 44 -2.52 0.09 9.44
C ASN A 44 -1.22 0.69 9.98
N GLU A 45 -0.68 1.74 9.35
CA GLU A 45 0.52 2.43 9.82
C GLU A 45 0.22 3.41 10.98
N TYR A 46 -1.05 3.80 11.15
CA TYR A 46 -1.48 4.75 12.17
C TYR A 46 -2.29 4.13 13.32
N LEU A 47 -2.69 2.87 13.20
CA LEU A 47 -3.51 2.16 14.19
C LEU A 47 -2.77 0.96 14.78
N HIS A 48 -3.12 0.60 16.01
CA HIS A 48 -2.61 -0.58 16.67
C HIS A 48 -3.76 -1.51 17.06
N THR A 49 -3.65 -2.79 16.71
CA THR A 49 -4.64 -3.80 17.07
C THR A 49 -4.34 -4.35 18.46
N LYS A 50 -5.35 -4.35 19.36
CA LYS A 50 -5.26 -4.91 20.70
C LYS A 50 -6.33 -5.97 20.89
N THR A 51 -5.93 -7.20 21.15
CA THR A 51 -6.84 -8.32 21.41
C THR A 51 -7.03 -8.51 22.92
N ILE A 52 -8.27 -8.65 23.36
CA ILE A 52 -8.64 -8.95 24.75
C ILE A 52 -9.58 -10.16 24.71
N THR A 53 -9.20 -11.23 25.40
CA THR A 53 -9.99 -12.47 25.51
C THR A 53 -10.46 -12.63 26.95
N ILE A 54 -11.73 -12.98 27.13
CA ILE A 54 -12.37 -13.18 28.42
C ILE A 54 -13.03 -14.56 28.41
N GLU A 55 -12.81 -15.33 29.47
CA GLU A 55 -13.48 -16.61 29.75
C GLU A 55 -14.42 -16.41 30.94
N TYR A 56 -15.64 -16.97 30.85
CA TYR A 56 -16.64 -16.96 31.90
C TYR A 56 -17.43 -18.27 31.91
#